data_AF-A0A9Q5JIT6-F1
#
_entry.id   AF-A0A9Q5JIT6-F1
#
_cell.length_a   1.000
_cell.length_b   1.000
_cell.length_c   1.000
_cell.angle_alpha   90.00
_cell.angle_beta   90.00
_cell.angle_gamma   90.00
#
_symmetry.space_group_name_H-M   'P 1'
#
loop_
_entity.id
_entity.type
_entity.pdbx_description
1 polymer ?
#
loop_
_entity_poly.entity_id
_entity_poly.type
_entity_poly.pdbx_seq_one_letter_code
_entity_poly.pdbx_strand_id
1 'polypeptide(L)'
;MPQSKKFVEKEGDKCGTTSDKQLYSGPYKFEGRNGTNGSFKLVKNENYWDKDSVKAPEIDFEVVKQPENAVQMYKQNKLDFAPIGTPDLYNDNKNEKGVKYVAEATTAYIQYLQNGKNKALSNTKIRQALNLTTNRKELVDQVTAGVSKPATGLVPAELAKTSDGKDLAEFVKQPYTYNVDDAKKLWDEGLKMKENQIK
;
A
#
# COMPACT_ATOMS: atom_id res chain seq x y z
N MET A 1 -0.25 2.28 -19.19
CA MET A 1 -0.69 3.34 -20.13
C MET A 1 0.24 3.33 -21.34
N PRO A 2 -0.28 3.41 -22.57
CA PRO A 2 0.56 3.54 -23.76
C PRO A 2 1.42 4.82 -23.67
N GLN A 3 2.63 4.78 -24.25
CA GLN A 3 3.55 5.91 -24.30
C GLN A 3 3.84 6.27 -25.76
N SER A 4 3.88 7.58 -26.06
CA SER A 4 4.30 8.04 -27.39
C SER A 4 5.82 7.99 -27.49
N LYS A 5 6.36 7.04 -28.28
CA LYS A 5 7.81 6.88 -28.49
C LYS A 5 8.47 8.21 -28.89
N LYS A 6 7.91 8.91 -29.88
CA LYS A 6 8.40 10.21 -30.35
C LYS A 6 8.47 11.25 -29.23
N PHE A 7 7.47 11.28 -28.34
CA PHE A 7 7.45 12.23 -27.22
C PHE A 7 8.50 11.87 -26.17
N VAL A 8 8.56 10.59 -25.78
CA VAL A 8 9.52 10.11 -24.77
C VAL A 8 10.96 10.34 -25.25
N GLU A 9 11.27 10.01 -26.51
CA GLU A 9 12.60 10.25 -27.09
C GLU A 9 12.95 11.74 -27.16
N LYS A 10 11.96 12.61 -27.43
CA LYS A 10 12.16 14.06 -27.46
C LYS A 10 12.43 14.62 -26.06
N GLU A 11 11.69 14.21 -25.05
CA GLU A 11 11.83 14.76 -23.69
C GLU A 11 12.96 14.09 -22.89
N GLY A 12 13.37 12.87 -23.26
CA GLY A 12 14.44 12.12 -22.61
C GLY A 12 14.18 11.92 -21.11
N ASP A 13 15.21 12.14 -20.30
CA ASP A 13 15.14 12.00 -18.83
C ASP A 13 14.16 12.96 -18.14
N LYS A 14 13.68 13.99 -18.86
CA LYS A 14 12.70 14.94 -18.32
C LYS A 14 11.27 14.42 -18.43
N CYS A 15 11.03 13.37 -19.23
CA CYS A 15 9.70 12.82 -19.43
C CYS A 15 9.05 12.42 -18.10
N GLY A 16 7.90 13.03 -17.77
CA GLY A 16 7.12 12.77 -16.56
C GLY A 16 7.53 13.57 -15.31
N THR A 17 8.52 14.46 -15.39
CA THR A 17 9.00 15.23 -14.23
C THR A 17 8.07 16.40 -13.87
N THR A 18 7.51 17.07 -14.86
CA THR A 18 6.58 18.19 -14.73
C THR A 18 5.37 18.01 -15.66
N SER A 19 4.31 18.78 -15.43
CA SER A 19 3.05 18.66 -16.19
C SER A 19 3.22 18.84 -17.70
N ASP A 20 4.11 19.74 -18.12
CA ASP A 20 4.42 20.03 -19.53
C ASP A 20 5.39 19.01 -20.15
N LYS A 21 6.00 18.16 -19.33
CA LYS A 21 6.92 17.09 -19.74
C LYS A 21 6.26 15.73 -19.77
N GLN A 22 4.94 15.69 -19.85
CA GLN A 22 4.16 14.46 -19.94
C GLN A 22 3.08 14.60 -21.01
N LEU A 23 2.78 13.48 -21.67
CA LEU A 23 1.68 13.38 -22.63
C LEU A 23 0.52 12.58 -22.01
N TYR A 24 -0.72 13.03 -22.28
CA TYR A 24 -1.92 12.51 -21.65
C TYR A 24 -2.88 11.88 -22.67
N SER A 25 -3.24 10.62 -22.42
CA SER A 25 -4.23 9.87 -23.20
C SER A 25 -5.47 9.48 -22.39
N GLY A 26 -5.48 9.80 -21.09
CA GLY A 26 -6.59 9.51 -20.18
C GLY A 26 -7.60 10.66 -20.05
N PRO A 27 -8.59 10.53 -19.15
CA PRO A 27 -9.68 11.49 -18.95
C PRO A 27 -9.23 12.85 -18.41
N TYR A 28 -8.05 12.91 -17.78
CA TYR A 28 -7.48 14.12 -17.19
C TYR A 28 -6.03 14.34 -17.62
N LYS A 29 -5.57 15.59 -17.49
CA LYS A 29 -4.18 16.03 -17.64
C LYS A 29 -3.72 16.66 -16.32
N PHE A 30 -2.45 16.51 -15.96
CA PHE A 30 -1.91 17.31 -14.86
C PHE A 30 -1.74 18.76 -15.28
N GLU A 31 -2.07 19.66 -14.37
CA GLU A 31 -1.77 21.09 -14.47
C GLU A 31 -1.06 21.56 -13.20
N GLY A 32 -0.03 22.40 -13.37
CA GLY A 32 0.70 23.01 -12.25
C GLY A 32 1.69 22.10 -11.51
N ARG A 33 1.73 20.78 -11.72
CA ARG A 33 2.73 19.89 -11.10
C ARG A 33 4.14 20.19 -11.62
N ASN A 34 5.07 20.53 -10.73
CA ASN A 34 6.47 20.81 -11.03
C ASN A 34 7.45 19.77 -10.44
N GLY A 35 6.91 18.70 -9.84
CA GLY A 35 7.66 17.59 -9.27
C GLY A 35 7.92 17.70 -7.76
N THR A 36 7.86 18.90 -7.18
CA THR A 36 8.13 19.12 -5.75
C THR A 36 7.07 19.95 -5.02
N ASN A 37 6.16 20.58 -5.76
CA ASN A 37 5.11 21.39 -5.19
C ASN A 37 4.04 20.56 -4.46
N GLY A 38 3.45 21.19 -3.44
CA GLY A 38 2.40 20.60 -2.64
C GLY A 38 1.00 20.76 -3.21
N SER A 39 0.82 21.39 -4.37
CA SER A 39 -0.51 21.56 -4.98
C SER A 39 -0.44 21.44 -6.49
N PHE A 40 -1.41 20.74 -7.08
CA PHE A 40 -1.55 20.57 -8.52
C PHE A 40 -3.00 20.18 -8.84
N LYS A 41 -3.34 20.17 -10.13
CA LYS A 41 -4.70 19.89 -10.58
C LYS A 41 -4.71 18.75 -11.59
N LEU A 42 -5.82 18.02 -11.64
CA LEU A 42 -6.22 17.22 -12.78
C LEU A 42 -7.31 17.97 -13.54
N VAL A 43 -7.02 18.42 -14.75
CA VAL A 43 -7.99 19.12 -15.62
C VAL A 43 -8.50 18.19 -16.71
N LYS A 44 -9.78 18.28 -17.06
CA LYS A 44 -10.42 17.42 -18.07
C LYS A 44 -9.63 17.44 -19.38
N ASN A 45 -9.41 16.26 -19.96
CA ASN A 45 -8.71 16.12 -21.23
C ASN A 45 -9.66 16.19 -22.42
N GLU A 46 -9.70 17.33 -23.09
CA GLU A 46 -10.53 17.53 -24.29
C GLU A 46 -10.19 16.64 -25.50
N ASN A 47 -9.04 15.95 -25.46
CA ASN A 47 -8.62 14.98 -26.48
C ASN A 47 -8.91 13.53 -26.08
N TYR A 48 -9.51 13.29 -24.90
CA TYR A 48 -9.90 11.95 -24.48
C TYR A 48 -11.11 11.48 -25.28
N TRP A 49 -11.07 10.24 -25.77
CA TRP A 49 -12.09 9.69 -26.66
C TRP A 49 -13.48 9.65 -26.03
N ASP A 50 -13.59 9.45 -24.71
CA ASP A 50 -14.84 9.42 -23.94
C ASP A 50 -14.96 10.63 -23.00
N LYS A 51 -14.58 11.81 -23.49
CA LYS A 51 -14.60 13.05 -22.70
C LYS A 51 -15.99 13.44 -22.22
N ASP A 52 -17.06 13.05 -22.91
CA ASP A 52 -18.43 13.40 -22.54
C ASP A 52 -18.91 12.66 -21.27
N SER A 53 -18.29 11.52 -20.96
CA SER A 53 -18.50 10.79 -19.70
C SER A 53 -17.76 11.42 -18.52
N VAL A 54 -16.76 12.27 -18.77
CA VAL A 54 -16.00 12.98 -17.72
C VAL A 54 -16.80 14.19 -17.21
N LYS A 55 -17.34 14.06 -15.99
CA LYS A 55 -18.24 15.06 -15.37
C LYS A 55 -17.53 16.13 -14.55
N ALA A 56 -16.51 15.77 -13.78
CA ALA A 56 -15.74 16.75 -13.03
C ALA A 56 -14.79 17.49 -13.98
N PRO A 57 -14.88 18.82 -14.12
CA PRO A 57 -14.01 19.59 -15.00
C PRO A 57 -12.57 19.65 -14.49
N GLU A 58 -12.42 19.64 -13.17
CA GLU A 58 -11.16 19.78 -12.46
C GLU A 58 -11.21 18.98 -11.14
N ILE A 59 -10.05 18.52 -10.69
CA ILE A 59 -9.84 17.95 -9.37
C ILE A 59 -8.57 18.57 -8.80
N ASP A 60 -8.70 19.32 -7.71
CA ASP A 60 -7.59 19.91 -6.98
C ASP A 60 -6.93 18.87 -6.04
N PHE A 61 -5.60 18.86 -6.02
CA PHE A 61 -4.81 18.07 -5.10
C PHE A 61 -3.95 18.97 -4.22
N GLU A 62 -3.94 18.68 -2.92
CA GLU A 62 -3.08 19.33 -1.94
C GLU A 62 -2.35 18.28 -1.09
N VAL A 63 -1.05 18.46 -0.92
CA VAL A 63 -0.19 17.63 -0.07
C VAL A 63 -0.29 18.12 1.36
N VAL A 64 -1.20 17.50 2.12
CA VAL A 64 -1.34 17.73 3.55
C VAL A 64 -0.51 16.70 4.32
N LYS A 65 0.60 17.14 4.92
CA LYS A 65 1.58 16.24 5.57
C LYS A 65 1.08 15.60 6.86
N GLN A 66 0.18 16.27 7.58
CA GLN A 66 -0.36 15.79 8.86
C GLN A 66 -1.81 15.32 8.65
N PRO A 67 -2.12 14.03 8.86
CA PRO A 67 -3.46 13.49 8.67
C PRO A 67 -4.55 14.23 9.47
N GLU A 68 -4.22 14.71 10.67
CA GLU A 68 -5.13 15.46 11.55
C GLU A 68 -5.60 16.75 10.87
N ASN A 69 -4.69 17.45 10.20
CA ASN A 69 -5.00 18.66 9.45
C ASN A 69 -5.92 18.35 8.26
N ALA A 70 -5.71 17.23 7.56
CA ALA A 70 -6.55 16.83 6.45
C ALA A 70 -7.99 16.55 6.91
N VAL A 71 -8.16 15.86 8.04
CA VAL A 71 -9.48 15.63 8.66
C VAL A 71 -10.14 16.94 9.08
N GLN A 72 -9.38 17.87 9.68
CA GLN A 72 -9.90 19.19 10.03
C GLN A 72 -10.34 20.00 8.79
N MET A 73 -9.55 19.97 7.71
CA MET A 73 -9.88 20.63 6.45
C MET A 73 -11.14 20.03 5.83
N TYR A 74 -11.31 18.70 5.87
CA TYR A 74 -12.54 18.03 5.45
C TYR A 74 -13.75 18.52 6.25
N LYS A 75 -13.65 18.55 7.59
CA LYS A 75 -14.72 19.07 8.48
C LYS A 75 -15.06 20.54 8.23
N GLN A 76 -14.11 21.32 7.70
CA GLN A 76 -14.29 22.72 7.32
C GLN A 76 -14.80 22.90 5.87
N ASN A 77 -15.15 21.82 5.16
CA ASN A 77 -15.53 21.81 3.75
C ASN A 77 -14.46 22.38 2.81
N LYS A 78 -13.17 22.27 3.20
CA LYS A 78 -12.02 22.64 2.35
C LYS A 78 -11.51 21.46 1.51
N LEU A 79 -11.86 20.24 1.90
CA LEU A 79 -11.56 19.02 1.16
C LEU A 79 -12.83 18.19 1.02
N ASP A 80 -13.05 17.60 -0.14
CA ASP A 80 -14.13 16.62 -0.36
C ASP A 80 -13.75 15.20 0.08
N PHE A 81 -12.45 14.95 0.29
CA PHE A 81 -11.91 13.68 0.71
C PHE A 81 -10.66 13.88 1.58
N ALA A 82 -10.59 13.17 2.71
CA ALA A 82 -9.40 13.09 3.53
C ALA A 82 -9.23 11.65 4.06
N PRO A 83 -8.04 11.03 3.89
CA PRO A 83 -7.78 9.72 4.47
C PRO A 83 -7.64 9.82 6.00
N ILE A 84 -8.16 8.82 6.70
CA ILE A 84 -7.95 8.65 8.14
C ILE A 84 -6.72 7.79 8.32
N GLY A 85 -5.58 8.43 8.61
CA GLY A 85 -4.26 7.81 8.55
C GLY A 85 -3.76 7.16 9.83
N THR A 86 -4.45 7.31 10.97
CA THR A 86 -3.98 6.81 12.27
C THR A 86 -5.10 6.13 13.06
N PRO A 87 -4.76 5.17 13.96
CA PRO A 87 -5.71 4.55 14.89
C PRO A 87 -6.52 5.55 15.72
N ASP A 88 -5.86 6.59 16.24
CA ASP A 88 -6.49 7.61 17.09
C ASP A 88 -7.51 8.42 16.27
N LEU A 89 -7.11 8.91 15.09
CA LEU A 89 -8.04 9.60 14.19
C LEU A 89 -9.21 8.71 13.79
N TYR A 90 -8.99 7.41 13.56
CA TYR A 90 -10.09 6.50 13.27
C TYR A 90 -11.03 6.37 14.47
N ASN A 91 -10.50 6.16 15.67
CA ASN A 91 -11.32 6.03 16.87
C ASN A 91 -12.16 7.29 17.15
N ASP A 92 -11.60 8.47 16.92
CA ASP A 92 -12.27 9.76 17.12
C ASP A 92 -13.35 10.05 16.07
N ASN A 93 -13.23 9.48 14.86
CA ASN A 93 -14.09 9.86 13.72
C ASN A 93 -14.95 8.73 13.16
N LYS A 94 -14.75 7.46 13.53
CA LYS A 94 -15.42 6.28 12.93
C LYS A 94 -16.96 6.31 12.91
N ASN A 95 -17.57 7.08 13.79
CA ASN A 95 -19.03 7.23 13.89
C ASN A 95 -19.59 8.41 13.09
N GLU A 96 -18.72 9.21 12.46
CA GLU A 96 -19.14 10.33 11.62
C GLU A 96 -19.78 9.82 10.33
N LYS A 97 -20.88 10.45 9.90
CA LYS A 97 -21.68 10.02 8.73
C LYS A 97 -20.87 9.93 7.42
N GLY A 98 -19.85 10.78 7.28
CA GLY A 98 -18.96 10.84 6.11
C GLY A 98 -17.93 9.72 6.06
N VAL A 99 -17.70 8.99 7.16
CA VAL A 99 -16.67 7.94 7.20
C VAL A 99 -17.15 6.71 6.45
N LYS A 100 -16.29 6.20 5.58
CA LYS A 100 -16.50 4.99 4.79
C LYS A 100 -15.31 4.07 4.96
N TYR A 101 -15.59 2.81 5.25
CA TYR A 101 -14.61 1.74 5.11
C TYR A 101 -14.46 1.41 3.62
N VAL A 102 -13.23 1.44 3.12
CA VAL A 102 -12.89 1.05 1.76
C VAL A 102 -12.01 -0.19 1.85
N ALA A 103 -12.59 -1.35 1.55
CA ALA A 103 -11.83 -2.58 1.47
C ALA A 103 -10.88 -2.54 0.27
N GLU A 104 -9.60 -2.81 0.50
CA GLU A 104 -8.62 -2.97 -0.56
C GLU A 104 -8.19 -4.44 -0.62
N ALA A 105 -8.10 -4.97 -1.85
CA ALA A 105 -7.57 -6.32 -2.07
C ALA A 105 -6.02 -6.31 -1.98
N THR A 106 -5.51 -5.99 -0.79
CA THR A 106 -4.10 -5.76 -0.52
C THR A 106 -3.65 -6.52 0.73
N THR A 107 -2.42 -7.03 0.71
CA THR A 107 -1.75 -7.64 1.87
C THR A 107 -0.46 -6.89 2.15
N ALA A 108 -0.31 -6.37 3.36
CA ALA A 108 0.98 -5.88 3.85
C ALA A 108 1.83 -7.04 4.38
N TYR A 109 3.11 -7.08 4.04
CA TYR A 109 4.02 -8.15 4.44
C TYR A 109 5.44 -7.65 4.70
N ILE A 110 6.18 -8.40 5.52
CA ILE A 110 7.62 -8.22 5.70
C ILE A 110 8.34 -9.21 4.80
N GLN A 111 9.17 -8.70 3.89
CA GLN A 111 10.04 -9.54 3.06
C GLN A 111 11.45 -9.62 3.66
N TYR A 112 11.85 -10.81 4.08
CA TYR A 112 13.23 -11.07 4.46
C TYR A 112 14.10 -11.26 3.21
N LEU A 113 15.05 -10.34 2.99
CA LEU A 113 15.92 -10.35 1.82
C LEU A 113 16.92 -11.51 1.89
N GLN A 114 16.79 -12.45 0.97
CA GLN A 114 17.62 -13.67 0.86
C GLN A 114 18.73 -13.52 -0.20
N ASN A 115 19.28 -12.33 -0.36
CA ASN A 115 20.29 -12.01 -1.38
C ASN A 115 21.73 -12.37 -0.97
N GLY A 116 21.90 -13.12 0.13
CA GLY A 116 23.22 -13.51 0.66
C GLY A 116 23.98 -12.42 1.42
N LYS A 117 23.58 -11.14 1.33
CA LYS A 117 24.24 -10.05 2.07
C LYS A 117 24.04 -10.16 3.58
N ASN A 118 22.84 -10.52 4.00
CA ASN A 118 22.55 -10.88 5.38
C ASN A 118 22.46 -12.41 5.52
N LYS A 119 23.57 -13.03 5.91
CA LYS A 119 23.65 -14.49 6.12
C LYS A 119 22.64 -15.02 7.15
N ALA A 120 22.15 -14.18 8.07
CA ALA A 120 21.08 -14.58 9.00
C ALA A 120 19.76 -14.82 8.27
N LEU A 121 19.39 -13.91 7.38
CA LEU A 121 18.14 -13.98 6.65
C LEU A 121 18.15 -15.06 5.56
N SER A 122 19.33 -15.53 5.13
CA SER A 122 19.44 -16.73 4.28
C SER A 122 19.03 -18.02 5.02
N ASN A 123 19.11 -18.05 6.34
CA ASN A 123 18.72 -19.22 7.13
C ASN A 123 17.20 -19.30 7.30
N THR A 124 16.58 -20.38 6.81
CA THR A 124 15.12 -20.59 6.91
C THR A 124 14.62 -20.63 8.35
N LYS A 125 15.37 -21.23 9.29
CA LYS A 125 14.98 -21.27 10.71
C LYS A 125 14.93 -19.89 11.34
N ILE A 126 15.89 -19.03 10.99
CA ILE A 126 15.88 -17.62 11.42
C ILE A 126 14.65 -16.90 10.88
N ARG A 127 14.30 -17.08 9.60
CA ARG A 127 13.09 -16.47 9.03
C ARG A 127 11.80 -17.01 9.66
N GLN A 128 11.74 -18.31 9.94
CA GLN A 128 10.60 -18.92 10.62
C GLN A 128 10.45 -18.38 12.05
N ALA A 129 11.56 -18.24 12.79
CA ALA A 129 11.56 -17.64 14.12
C ALA A 129 10.99 -16.21 14.08
N LEU A 130 11.47 -15.36 13.17
CA LEU A 130 10.98 -13.99 13.01
C LEU A 130 9.48 -13.93 12.65
N ASN A 131 9.00 -14.89 11.84
CA ASN A 131 7.58 -15.00 11.53
C ASN A 131 6.76 -15.38 12.77
N LEU A 132 7.23 -16.33 13.59
CA LEU A 132 6.54 -16.77 14.82
C LEU A 132 6.53 -15.71 15.93
N THR A 133 7.51 -14.81 15.98
CA THR A 133 7.54 -13.68 16.93
C THR A 133 6.64 -12.51 16.53
N THR A 134 6.11 -12.50 15.32
CA THR A 134 5.27 -11.39 14.85
C THR A 134 3.83 -11.63 15.28
N ASN A 135 3.30 -10.96 16.31
CA ASN A 135 1.89 -11.08 16.67
C ASN A 135 1.00 -10.30 15.68
N ARG A 136 0.47 -10.98 14.66
CA ARG A 136 -0.29 -10.33 13.58
C ARG A 136 -1.57 -9.67 14.06
N LYS A 137 -2.25 -10.23 15.07
CA LYS A 137 -3.48 -9.67 15.62
C LYS A 137 -3.20 -8.35 16.33
N GLU A 138 -2.26 -8.38 17.27
CA GLU A 138 -1.87 -7.19 18.03
C GLU A 138 -1.31 -6.10 17.12
N LEU A 139 -0.49 -6.46 16.12
CA LEU A 139 0.03 -5.50 15.15
C LEU A 139 -1.09 -4.79 14.39
N VAL A 140 -2.10 -5.53 13.92
CA VAL A 140 -3.24 -4.97 13.20
C VAL A 140 -4.08 -4.07 14.12
N ASP A 141 -4.34 -4.51 15.35
CA ASP A 141 -5.10 -3.74 16.33
C ASP A 141 -4.38 -2.40 16.65
N GLN A 142 -3.06 -2.44 16.86
CA GLN A 142 -2.26 -1.26 17.20
C GLN A 142 -2.07 -0.31 16.03
N VAL A 143 -1.85 -0.81 14.81
CA VAL A 143 -1.48 0.03 13.65
C VAL A 143 -2.71 0.55 12.91
N THR A 144 -3.84 -0.18 12.96
CA THR A 144 -5.03 0.15 12.17
C THR A 144 -6.30 0.30 12.99
N ALA A 145 -6.22 0.29 14.33
CA ALA A 145 -7.39 0.24 15.21
C ALA A 145 -8.35 -0.94 14.88
N GLY A 146 -7.80 -2.06 14.38
CA GLY A 146 -8.57 -3.24 13.99
C GLY A 146 -9.39 -3.08 12.70
N VAL A 147 -9.15 -2.03 11.90
CA VAL A 147 -9.79 -1.82 10.59
C VAL A 147 -9.33 -2.86 9.57
N SER A 148 -8.06 -3.24 9.62
CA SER A 148 -7.52 -4.32 8.80
C SER A 148 -7.77 -5.69 9.44
N LYS A 149 -7.63 -6.76 8.66
CA LYS A 149 -7.69 -8.15 9.14
C LYS A 149 -6.28 -8.73 9.24
N PRO A 150 -5.95 -9.56 10.25
CA PRO A 150 -4.66 -10.25 10.31
C PRO A 150 -4.44 -11.12 9.07
N ALA A 151 -3.32 -10.92 8.38
CA ALA A 151 -2.99 -11.67 7.19
C ALA A 151 -2.77 -13.16 7.51
N THR A 152 -3.41 -14.04 6.73
CA THR A 152 -3.28 -15.50 6.83
C THR A 152 -2.39 -16.09 5.74
N GLY A 153 -2.01 -15.27 4.76
CA GLY A 153 -1.19 -15.60 3.61
C GLY A 153 -0.90 -14.35 2.79
N LEU A 154 -0.32 -14.54 1.60
CA LEU A 154 -0.04 -13.42 0.69
C LEU A 154 -1.28 -12.97 -0.08
N VAL A 155 -2.16 -13.91 -0.44
CA VAL A 155 -3.41 -13.63 -1.14
C VAL A 155 -4.38 -12.93 -0.17
N PRO A 156 -4.83 -11.70 -0.46
CA PRO A 156 -5.88 -11.03 0.29
C PRO A 156 -7.19 -11.80 0.19
N ALA A 157 -7.97 -11.80 1.28
CA ALA A 157 -9.33 -12.34 1.26
C ALA A 157 -10.21 -11.58 0.25
N GLU A 158 -11.22 -12.25 -0.29
CA GLU A 158 -12.22 -11.72 -1.22
C GLU A 158 -11.65 -11.26 -2.57
N LEU A 159 -10.36 -11.51 -2.84
CA LEU A 159 -9.73 -11.16 -4.12
C LEU A 159 -10.31 -11.99 -5.28
N ALA A 160 -10.45 -13.30 -5.07
CA ALA A 160 -10.89 -14.23 -6.11
C ALA A 160 -11.47 -15.50 -5.49
N LYS A 161 -12.24 -16.23 -6.28
CA LYS A 161 -12.77 -17.54 -5.93
C LYS A 161 -12.10 -18.64 -6.77
N THR A 162 -11.91 -19.80 -6.18
CA THR A 162 -11.54 -21.04 -6.87
C THR A 162 -12.70 -21.52 -7.74
N SER A 163 -12.45 -22.53 -8.58
CA SER A 163 -13.49 -23.13 -9.45
C SER A 163 -14.64 -23.79 -8.67
N ASP A 164 -14.39 -24.25 -7.44
CA ASP A 164 -15.42 -24.77 -6.53
C ASP A 164 -16.08 -23.68 -5.66
N GLY A 165 -15.78 -22.40 -5.91
CA GLY A 165 -16.45 -21.25 -5.30
C GLY A 165 -15.91 -20.81 -3.93
N LYS A 166 -14.85 -21.46 -3.42
CA LYS A 166 -14.19 -21.05 -2.16
C LYS A 166 -13.31 -19.83 -2.38
N ASP A 167 -13.07 -19.09 -1.30
CA ASP A 167 -12.14 -17.97 -1.34
C ASP A 167 -10.71 -18.47 -1.61
N LEU A 168 -10.00 -17.83 -2.55
CA LEU A 168 -8.64 -18.22 -2.89
C LEU A 168 -7.70 -18.11 -1.68
N ALA A 169 -7.88 -17.11 -0.81
CA ALA A 169 -7.06 -16.91 0.39
C ALA A 169 -7.26 -18.04 1.41
N GLU A 170 -8.47 -18.62 1.49
CA GLU A 170 -8.71 -19.80 2.31
C GLU A 170 -8.02 -21.03 1.74
N PHE A 171 -8.08 -21.21 0.41
CA PHE A 171 -7.44 -22.32 -0.28
C PHE A 171 -5.91 -22.31 -0.15
N VAL A 172 -5.26 -21.14 -0.24
CA VAL A 172 -3.80 -21.01 -0.14
C VAL A 172 -3.29 -20.66 1.26
N LYS A 173 -4.18 -20.70 2.26
CA LYS A 173 -3.88 -20.32 3.65
C LYS A 173 -2.66 -21.08 4.16
N GLN A 174 -1.72 -20.35 4.75
CA GLN A 174 -0.54 -20.94 5.35
C GLN A 174 -0.80 -21.19 6.85
N PRO A 175 -0.33 -22.32 7.41
CA PRO A 175 -0.37 -22.52 8.85
C PRO A 175 0.51 -21.47 9.53
N TYR A 176 -0.07 -20.76 10.50
CA TYR A 176 0.63 -19.76 11.27
C TYR A 176 0.04 -19.68 12.68
N THR A 177 0.92 -19.56 13.66
CA THR A 177 0.58 -19.20 15.02
C THR A 177 1.61 -18.20 15.55
N TYR A 178 1.18 -17.28 16.40
CA TYR A 178 2.10 -16.53 17.24
C TYR A 178 2.61 -17.46 18.34
N ASN A 179 3.92 -17.69 18.40
CA ASN A 179 4.52 -18.60 19.38
C ASN A 179 5.99 -18.22 19.63
N VAL A 180 6.23 -17.48 20.71
CA VAL A 180 7.55 -16.98 21.06
C VAL A 180 8.50 -18.09 21.51
N ASP A 181 7.99 -19.15 22.14
CA ASP A 181 8.83 -20.23 22.65
C ASP A 181 9.39 -21.09 21.51
N ASP A 182 8.56 -21.44 20.53
CA ASP A 182 9.02 -22.13 19.33
C ASP A 182 9.90 -21.23 18.46
N ALA A 183 9.63 -19.91 18.44
CA ALA A 183 10.50 -18.96 17.79
C ALA A 183 11.92 -18.96 18.40
N LYS A 184 12.04 -18.96 19.73
CA LYS A 184 13.34 -19.03 20.43
C LYS A 184 14.10 -20.30 20.08
N LYS A 185 13.42 -21.47 20.07
CA LYS A 185 14.03 -22.74 19.65
C LYS A 185 14.57 -22.67 18.23
N LEU A 186 13.75 -22.22 17.27
CA LEU A 186 14.17 -22.07 15.87
C LEU A 186 15.29 -21.05 15.68
N TRP A 187 15.28 -19.98 16.48
CA TRP A 187 16.33 -18.98 16.49
C TRP A 187 17.67 -19.59 16.92
N ASP A 188 17.71 -20.28 18.06
CA ASP A 188 18.92 -20.92 18.59
C ASP A 188 19.47 -21.98 17.63
N GLU A 189 18.59 -22.80 17.05
CA GLU A 189 18.97 -23.77 16.02
C GLU A 189 19.53 -23.08 14.77
N GLY A 190 18.92 -21.97 14.35
CA GLY A 190 19.38 -21.17 13.22
C GLY A 190 20.75 -20.53 13.43
N LEU A 191 21.05 -20.11 14.67
CA LEU A 191 22.35 -19.56 15.04
C LEU A 191 23.45 -20.64 14.99
N LYS A 192 23.20 -21.84 15.52
CA LYS A 192 24.16 -22.96 15.50
C LYS A 192 24.51 -23.43 14.09
N MET A 193 23.55 -23.38 13.16
CA MET A 193 23.78 -23.76 11.75
C MET A 193 24.79 -22.85 11.03
N LYS A 194 24.98 -21.60 11.47
CA LYS A 194 26.01 -20.72 10.91
C LYS A 194 27.42 -21.15 11.30
N GLU A 195 27.59 -21.80 12.44
CA GLU A 195 28.91 -22.26 12.91
C GLU A 195 29.41 -23.48 12.12
N ASN A 196 28.49 -24.29 11.57
CA ASN A 196 28.82 -25.53 10.85
C ASN A 196 28.91 -25.39 9.32
N GLN A 197 28.71 -24.20 8.75
CA GLN A 197 28.91 -23.94 7.31
C GLN A 197 30.15 -23.06 7.01
N ILE A 198 31.04 -22.93 8.00
CA ILE A 198 32.39 -22.37 7.84
C ILE A 198 33.39 -23.48 8.15
N LYS A 199 33.42 -24.51 7.31
CA LYS A 199 34.58 -25.40 7.10
C LYS A 199 34.68 -25.67 5.61
#